data_AF-A0A2W5QSG7-F1
#
_entry.id   AF-A0A2W5QSG7-F1
#
_cell.length_a   1.000
_cell.length_b   1.000
_cell.length_c   1.000
_cell.angle_alpha   90.00
_cell.angle_beta   90.00
_cell.angle_gamma   90.00
#
_symmetry.space_group_name_H-M   'P 1'
#
loop_
_entity.id
_entity.type
_entity.pdbx_description
1 polymer ?
#
loop_
_entity_poly.entity_id
_entity_poly.type
_entity_poly.pdbx_seq_one_letter_code
_entity_poly.pdbx_strand_id
1 'polypeptide(L)'
;MHTPTTIPPLTPRPAPAAERATERRRVDRENATRLARTYDERLQVMAKDVEHILARQDSVTPDDLATLGWTSAEIVEMSPEALNIVRARATRHAH
;
A
#
# COMPACT_ATOMS: atom_id res chain seq x y z
N MET A 1 -46.08 40.26 34.13
CA MET A 1 -45.34 39.04 34.50
C MET A 1 -44.93 38.36 33.20
N HIS A 2 -43.65 38.34 32.84
CA HIS A 2 -43.16 37.71 31.60
C HIS A 2 -42.49 36.38 31.97
N THR A 3 -42.99 35.27 31.42
CA THR A 3 -42.37 33.95 31.57
C THR A 3 -41.21 33.82 30.58
N PRO A 4 -40.01 33.41 31.00
CA PRO A 4 -38.92 33.14 30.07
C PRO A 4 -39.24 31.87 29.26
N THR A 5 -39.17 31.98 27.93
CA THR A 5 -39.30 30.83 27.02
C THR A 5 -38.02 30.00 27.08
N THR A 6 -38.11 28.80 27.67
CA THR A 6 -37.05 27.80 27.64
C THR A 6 -36.94 27.21 26.23
N ILE A 7 -35.82 27.46 25.56
CA ILE A 7 -35.50 26.85 24.26
C ILE A 7 -35.06 25.39 24.52
N PRO A 8 -35.68 24.38 23.89
CA PRO A 8 -35.26 22.99 24.06
C PRO A 8 -33.86 22.76 23.45
N PRO A 9 -33.06 21.82 23.99
CA PRO A 9 -31.73 21.54 23.46
C PRO A 9 -31.84 20.98 22.03
N LEU A 10 -31.11 21.60 21.09
CA LEU A 10 -30.93 21.03 19.76
C LEU A 10 -30.28 19.66 19.90
N THR A 11 -31.06 18.60 19.70
CA THR A 11 -30.51 17.26 19.50
C THR A 11 -29.75 17.28 18.17
N PRO A 12 -28.47 16.86 18.10
CA PRO A 12 -27.74 16.82 16.85
C PRO A 12 -28.49 15.89 15.88
N ARG A 13 -29.04 16.46 14.82
CA ARG A 13 -29.70 15.71 13.74
C ARG A 13 -28.65 14.75 13.16
N PRO A 14 -28.92 13.44 13.05
CA PRO A 14 -27.98 12.53 12.41
C PRO A 14 -27.78 12.99 10.96
N ALA A 15 -26.53 13.18 10.55
CA ALA A 15 -26.17 13.59 9.20
C ALA A 15 -26.83 12.66 8.16
N PRO A 16 -27.32 13.19 7.03
CA PRO A 16 -28.05 12.42 6.03
C PRO A 16 -27.19 11.25 5.51
N ALA A 17 -27.82 10.11 5.21
CA ALA A 17 -27.15 8.89 4.77
C ALA A 17 -26.21 9.10 3.56
N ALA A 18 -26.48 10.11 2.73
CA ALA A 18 -25.64 10.52 1.60
C ALA A 18 -24.26 11.07 2.04
N GLU A 19 -24.19 11.78 3.16
CA GLU A 19 -22.94 12.33 3.70
C GLU A 19 -22.06 11.20 4.27
N ARG A 20 -22.67 10.25 4.98
CA ARG A 20 -22.00 9.02 5.46
C ARG A 20 -21.48 8.14 4.32
N ALA A 21 -22.20 8.05 3.21
CA ALA A 21 -21.77 7.29 2.04
C ALA A 21 -20.59 7.97 1.33
N THR A 22 -20.58 9.30 1.29
CA THR A 22 -19.50 10.08 0.68
C THR A 22 -18.22 10.03 1.53
N GLU A 23 -18.35 10.11 2.85
CA GLU A 23 -17.24 9.97 3.78
C GLU A 23 -16.61 8.57 3.72
N ARG A 24 -17.42 7.50 3.70
CA ARG A 24 -16.92 6.13 3.51
C ARG A 24 -16.13 5.95 2.23
N ARG A 25 -16.57 6.54 1.11
CA ARG A 25 -15.83 6.49 -0.17
C ARG A 25 -14.50 7.24 -0.14
N ARG A 26 -14.40 8.34 0.63
CA ARG A 26 -13.13 9.07 0.81
C ARG A 26 -12.13 8.24 1.62
N VAL A 27 -12.58 7.70 2.75
CA VAL A 27 -11.73 6.84 3.61
C VAL A 27 -11.22 5.61 2.85
N ASP A 28 -12.07 4.97 2.05
CA ASP A 28 -11.67 3.83 1.22
C ASP A 28 -10.61 4.22 0.18
N ARG A 29 -10.80 5.35 -0.51
CA ARG A 29 -9.83 5.87 -1.48
C ARG A 29 -8.49 6.25 -0.85
N GLU A 30 -8.51 6.87 0.32
CA GLU A 30 -7.30 7.24 1.06
C GLU A 30 -6.54 5.99 1.54
N ASN A 31 -7.26 4.98 2.03
CA ASN A 31 -6.68 3.69 2.38
C ASN A 31 -6.09 2.98 1.16
N ALA A 32 -6.79 2.94 0.03
CA ALA A 32 -6.28 2.36 -1.21
C ALA A 32 -5.02 3.08 -1.72
N THR A 33 -4.99 4.42 -1.62
CA THR A 33 -3.80 5.21 -1.99
C THR A 33 -2.62 4.92 -1.07
N ARG A 34 -2.88 4.76 0.23
CA ARG A 34 -1.85 4.41 1.22
C ARG A 34 -1.29 3.02 0.95
N LEU A 35 -2.15 2.04 0.72
CA LEU A 35 -1.78 0.67 0.37
C LEU A 35 -0.95 0.63 -0.91
N ALA A 36 -1.35 1.37 -1.94
CA ALA A 36 -0.60 1.46 -3.20
C ALA A 36 0.81 2.04 -3.00
N ARG A 37 0.97 3.06 -2.16
CA ARG A 37 2.30 3.61 -1.82
C ARG A 37 3.16 2.60 -1.07
N THR A 38 2.60 1.95 -0.05
CA THR A 38 3.34 0.94 0.71
C THR A 38 3.74 -0.25 -0.16
N TYR A 39 2.89 -0.64 -1.12
CA TYR A 39 3.22 -1.66 -2.11
C TYR A 39 4.36 -1.21 -3.04
N ASP A 40 4.32 0.02 -3.53
CA ASP A 40 5.40 0.59 -4.37
C ASP A 40 6.74 0.66 -3.61
N GLU A 41 6.72 1.15 -2.36
CA GLU A 41 7.92 1.18 -1.51
C GLU A 41 8.51 -0.22 -1.30
N ARG A 42 7.66 -1.22 -1.04
CA ARG A 42 8.11 -2.61 -0.92
C ARG A 42 8.68 -3.16 -2.23
N LEU A 43 8.06 -2.84 -3.36
CA LEU A 43 8.58 -3.23 -4.67
C LEU A 43 9.99 -2.65 -4.89
N GLN A 44 10.23 -1.39 -4.49
CA GLN A 44 11.55 -0.77 -4.60
C GLN A 44 12.59 -1.43 -3.70
N VAL A 45 12.24 -1.79 -2.46
CA VAL A 45 13.16 -2.51 -1.56
C VAL A 45 13.52 -3.87 -2.14
N MET A 46 12.52 -4.64 -2.58
CA MET A 46 12.78 -5.94 -3.20
C MET A 46 13.56 -5.80 -4.49
N ALA A 47 13.33 -4.75 -5.27
CA ALA A 47 14.11 -4.49 -6.48
C ALA A 47 15.60 -4.30 -6.17
N LYS A 48 15.90 -3.52 -5.13
CA LYS A 48 17.26 -3.33 -4.65
C LYS A 48 17.89 -4.61 -4.12
N ASP A 49 17.10 -5.46 -3.45
CA ASP A 49 17.55 -6.76 -2.97
C ASP A 49 17.87 -7.71 -4.13
N VAL A 50 17.00 -7.77 -5.14
CA VAL A 50 17.23 -8.52 -6.39
C VAL A 50 18.45 -8.00 -7.14
N GLU A 51 18.65 -6.67 -7.21
CA GLU A 51 19.84 -6.05 -7.79
C GLU A 51 21.11 -6.46 -7.04
N HIS A 52 21.07 -6.45 -5.71
CA HIS A 52 22.21 -6.83 -4.88
C HIS A 52 22.54 -8.33 -5.01
N ILE A 53 21.51 -9.18 -5.15
CA ILE A 53 21.67 -10.60 -5.46
C ILE A 53 22.31 -10.74 -6.85
N LEU A 54 21.76 -10.09 -7.89
CA LEU A 54 22.27 -10.17 -9.27
C LEU A 54 23.72 -9.71 -9.41
N ALA A 55 24.09 -8.67 -8.66
CA ALA A 55 25.47 -8.19 -8.63
C ALA A 55 26.46 -9.21 -8.04
N ARG A 56 25.98 -10.15 -7.22
CA ARG A 56 26.79 -11.18 -6.54
C ARG A 56 26.71 -12.54 -7.23
N GLN A 57 25.55 -12.86 -7.79
CA GLN A 57 25.24 -14.12 -8.44
C GLN A 57 24.38 -13.81 -9.67
N ASP A 58 24.76 -14.31 -10.84
CA ASP A 58 24.10 -14.02 -12.13
C ASP A 58 22.61 -14.46 -12.19
N SER A 59 22.11 -15.11 -11.13
CA SER A 59 20.75 -15.58 -10.99
C SER A 59 20.15 -15.21 -9.63
N VAL A 60 18.84 -14.96 -9.61
CA VAL A 60 18.05 -14.80 -8.37
C VAL A 60 17.10 -15.96 -8.24
N THR A 61 17.16 -16.64 -7.11
CA THR A 61 16.18 -17.67 -6.73
C THR A 61 15.27 -17.15 -5.61
N PRO A 62 14.06 -17.71 -5.45
CA PRO A 62 13.20 -17.37 -4.31
C PRO A 62 13.85 -17.67 -2.95
N ASP A 63 14.84 -18.57 -2.88
CA ASP A 63 15.59 -18.88 -1.67
C ASP A 63 16.53 -17.74 -1.26
N ASP A 64 17.10 -17.02 -2.23
CA ASP A 64 17.92 -15.83 -1.99
C ASP A 64 17.08 -14.70 -1.40
N LEU A 65 15.85 -14.51 -1.90
CA LEU A 65 14.90 -13.55 -1.34
C LEU A 65 14.44 -13.98 0.06
N ALA A 66 14.20 -15.27 0.28
CA ALA A 66 13.88 -15.81 1.61
C ALA A 66 15.02 -15.56 2.61
N THR A 67 16.27 -15.67 2.19
CA THR A 67 17.46 -15.35 3.00
C THR A 67 17.52 -13.88 3.41
N LEU A 68 16.96 -12.98 2.59
CA LEU A 68 16.82 -11.56 2.90
C LEU A 68 15.58 -11.24 3.76
N GLY A 69 14.80 -12.26 4.14
CA GLY A 69 13.64 -12.14 5.02
C GLY A 69 12.31 -11.95 4.28
N TRP A 70 12.28 -12.07 2.96
CA TRP A 70 11.04 -12.06 2.19
C TRP A 70 10.26 -13.35 2.39
N THR A 71 8.97 -13.24 2.70
CA THR A 71 8.11 -14.41 2.82
C THR A 71 7.70 -14.94 1.45
N SER A 72 7.40 -16.24 1.35
CA SER A 72 6.88 -16.83 0.11
C SER A 72 5.60 -16.14 -0.37
N ALA A 73 4.77 -15.65 0.56
CA ALA A 73 3.58 -14.88 0.24
C ALA A 73 3.94 -13.56 -0.45
N GLU A 74 4.89 -12.79 0.09
CA GLU A 74 5.34 -11.53 -0.53
C GLU A 74 6.01 -11.75 -1.88
N ILE A 75 6.77 -12.84 -2.02
CA ILE A 75 7.42 -13.22 -3.29
C ILE A 75 6.39 -13.62 -4.34
N VAL A 76 5.32 -14.32 -3.96
CA VAL A 76 4.25 -14.77 -4.86
C VAL A 76 3.25 -13.66 -5.17
N GLU A 77 2.93 -12.79 -4.20
CA GLU A 77 2.09 -11.60 -4.41
C GLU A 77 2.73 -10.63 -5.41
N MET A 78 4.05 -10.63 -5.50
CA MET A 78 4.76 -9.92 -6.55
C MET A 78 4.82 -10.81 -7.80
N SER A 79 3.91 -10.53 -8.73
CA SER A 79 3.75 -11.30 -9.98
C SER A 79 5.12 -11.56 -10.65
N PRO A 80 5.31 -12.73 -11.30
CA PRO A 80 6.55 -13.05 -11.99
C PRO A 80 6.96 -12.00 -13.03
N GLU A 81 5.99 -11.26 -13.58
CA GLU A 81 6.22 -10.12 -14.45
C GLU A 81 6.93 -8.95 -13.74
N ALA A 82 6.56 -8.65 -12.49
CA ALA A 82 7.21 -7.63 -11.68
C ALA A 82 8.65 -8.01 -11.35
N LEU A 83 8.90 -9.28 -11.01
CA LEU A 83 10.25 -9.82 -10.83
C LEU A 83 11.08 -9.72 -12.12
N ASN A 84 10.46 -9.95 -13.29
CA ASN A 84 11.13 -9.84 -14.57
C ASN A 84 11.50 -8.38 -14.91
N ILE A 85 10.61 -7.42 -14.65
CA ILE A 85 10.88 -5.99 -14.82
C ILE A 85 12.03 -5.54 -13.91
N VAL A 86 11.99 -5.97 -12.65
CA VAL A 86 13.06 -5.71 -11.68
C VAL A 86 14.39 -6.31 -12.15
N ARG A 87 14.39 -7.57 -12.59
CA ARG A 87 15.59 -8.24 -13.13
C ARG A 87 16.12 -7.53 -14.39
N ALA A 88 15.25 -7.09 -15.29
CA ALA A 88 15.62 -6.33 -16.47
C ALA A 88 16.20 -4.94 -16.13
N ARG A 89 15.69 -4.30 -15.07
CA ARG A 89 16.22 -3.04 -14.55
C ARG A 89 17.60 -3.25 -13.90
N ALA A 90 17.75 -4.32 -13.12
CA ALA A 90 18.98 -4.67 -12.45
C ALA A 90 20.13 -4.96 -13.42
N THR A 91 19.85 -5.75 -14.46
CA THR A 91 20.81 -6.08 -15.52
C THR A 91 21.22 -4.86 -16.35
N ARG A 92 20.34 -3.85 -16.51
CA ARG A 92 20.71 -2.56 -17.12
C ARG A 92 21.66 -1.72 -16.28
N HIS A 93 21.66 -1.87 -14.96
CA HIS A 93 22.55 -1.14 -14.05
C HIS A 93 23.91 -1.82 -13.84
N ALA A 94 24.04 -3.09 -14.22
CA ALA A 94 25.27 -3.87 -14.11
C ALA A 94 26.23 -3.74 -15.31
N HIS A 95 25.84 -2.97 -16.34
CA HIS A 95 26.56 -2.78 -17.60
C HIS A 95 27.09 -1.36 -17.74
#